data_AF-A0AAD9KXR4-F1
#
_entry.id   AF-A0AAD9KXR4-F1
#
_cell.length_a   1.000
_cell.length_b   1.000
_cell.length_c   1.000
_cell.angle_alpha   90.00
_cell.angle_beta   90.00
_cell.angle_gamma   90.00
#
_symmetry.space_group_name_H-M   'P 1'
#
loop_
_entity.id
_entity.type
_entity.pdbx_description
1 polymer ?
#
loop_
_entity_poly.entity_id
_entity_poly.type
_entity_poly.pdbx_seq_one_letter_code
_entity_poly.pdbx_strand_id
1 'polypeptide(L)'
;MCLNISNSCFSGNFICIYRPPGHPANFFEQFQDLLENVVTIHSDFYIVGDFNLHLDIPSATTTTFNDILASFDTTQHVNFPTHIHGRWLDIIITRSSCKNIQTPTVVDGLSDHNTVIANFKVRTAPAVSKHNVFYRAFHSINIAAFMADITTSNLVTHPR
;
A
#
# COMPACT_ATOMS: atom_id res chain seq x y z
N MET A 1 16.88 1.37 1.58
CA MET A 1 16.05 2.33 2.36
C MET A 1 14.68 1.71 2.58
N CYS A 2 14.05 1.84 3.75
CA CYS A 2 12.69 1.35 4.00
C CYS A 2 11.80 2.50 4.48
N LEU A 3 10.61 2.64 3.90
CA LEU A 3 9.62 3.67 4.23
C LEU A 3 8.29 3.01 4.53
N ASN A 4 7.73 3.25 5.72
CA ASN A 4 6.37 2.85 6.05
C ASN A 4 5.40 4.00 5.70
N ILE A 5 4.34 3.68 4.95
CA ILE A 5 3.24 4.60 4.65
C ILE A 5 1.97 4.01 5.21
N SER A 6 1.33 4.71 6.15
CA SER A 6 0.09 4.26 6.77
C SER A 6 -0.95 5.36 6.92
N ASN A 7 -2.21 4.95 6.91
CA ASN A 7 -3.38 5.74 7.27
C ASN A 7 -4.34 4.85 8.09
N SER A 8 -5.53 5.36 8.43
CA SER A 8 -6.51 4.62 9.25
C SER A 8 -7.00 3.28 8.66
N CYS A 9 -6.79 3.03 7.37
CA CYS A 9 -7.32 1.87 6.65
C CYS A 9 -6.27 1.14 5.79
N PHE A 10 -5.02 1.60 5.79
CA PHE A 10 -3.93 1.04 5.01
C PHE A 10 -2.61 1.20 5.76
N SER A 11 -1.75 0.19 5.65
CA SER A 11 -0.34 0.27 6.02
C SER A 11 0.45 -0.51 4.97
N GLY A 12 1.48 0.11 4.40
CA GLY A 12 2.33 -0.48 3.38
C GLY A 12 3.79 -0.11 3.59
N ASN A 13 4.69 -1.08 3.39
CA ASN A 13 6.13 -0.88 3.50
C ASN A 13 6.76 -0.82 2.11
N PHE A 14 7.46 0.27 1.83
CA PHE A 14 8.21 0.49 0.60
C PHE A 14 9.69 0.28 0.88
N ILE A 15 10.27 -0.73 0.23
CA ILE A 15 11.66 -1.14 0.43
C ILE A 15 12.40 -0.85 -0.86
N CYS A 16 13.24 0.18 -0.83
CA CYS A 16 14.08 0.56 -1.95
C CYS A 16 15.45 -0.14 -1.85
N ILE A 17 15.77 -0.93 -2.87
CA ILE A 17 17.02 -1.69 -3.00
C ILE A 17 17.76 -1.18 -4.24
N TYR A 18 19.06 -0.95 -4.07
CA TYR A 18 19.96 -0.69 -5.18
C TYR A 18 21.06 -1.76 -5.17
N ARG A 19 21.17 -2.52 -6.25
CA ARG A 19 22.29 -3.44 -6.50
C ARG A 19 23.16 -2.83 -7.59
N PRO A 20 24.41 -2.45 -7.30
CA PRO A 20 25.33 -1.91 -8.31
C PRO A 20 25.65 -2.93 -9.42
N PRO A 21 26.06 -2.48 -10.62
CA PRO A 21 26.56 -3.38 -11.66
C PRO A 21 27.87 -4.07 -11.20
N GLY A 22 28.04 -5.34 -11.57
CA GLY A 22 29.25 -6.12 -11.24
C GLY A 22 29.41 -6.54 -9.77
N HIS A 23 28.40 -6.35 -8.93
CA HIS A 23 28.41 -6.68 -7.50
C HIS A 23 28.25 -8.19 -7.18
N PRO A 24 28.57 -8.62 -5.94
CA PRO A 24 29.08 -9.97 -5.63
C PRO A 24 28.07 -11.11 -5.79
N ALA A 25 28.62 -12.33 -5.82
CA ALA A 25 27.89 -13.60 -5.98
C ALA A 25 26.82 -13.86 -4.90
N ASN A 26 26.88 -13.18 -3.75
CA ASN A 26 25.99 -13.40 -2.61
C ASN A 26 24.74 -12.49 -2.60
N PHE A 27 24.49 -11.73 -3.66
CA PHE A 27 23.29 -10.88 -3.71
C PHE A 27 22.00 -11.67 -3.49
N PHE A 28 21.87 -12.85 -4.11
CA PHE A 28 20.66 -13.67 -3.97
C PHE A 28 20.48 -14.18 -2.54
N GLU A 29 21.55 -14.55 -1.84
CA GLU A 29 21.50 -14.93 -0.43
C GLU A 29 20.98 -13.77 0.43
N GLN A 30 21.55 -12.57 0.28
CA GLN A 30 21.09 -11.38 1.00
C GLN A 30 19.65 -11.00 0.65
N PHE A 31 19.25 -11.20 -0.60
CA PHE A 31 17.89 -10.94 -1.05
C PHE A 31 16.90 -11.95 -0.45
N GLN A 32 17.28 -13.22 -0.33
CA GLN A 32 16.49 -14.24 0.37
C GLN A 32 16.36 -13.91 1.86
N ASP A 33 17.46 -13.56 2.54
CA ASP A 33 17.43 -13.15 3.96
C ASP A 33 16.48 -11.95 4.17
N LEU A 34 16.49 -10.99 3.24
CA LEU A 34 15.55 -9.89 3.27
C LEU A 34 14.11 -10.37 3.11
N LEU A 35 13.84 -11.23 2.12
CA LEU A 35 12.49 -11.75 1.87
C LEU A 35 11.96 -12.55 3.06
N GLU A 36 12.79 -13.36 3.72
CA GLU A 36 12.43 -14.09 4.94
C GLU A 36 11.85 -13.16 6.01
N ASN A 37 12.44 -11.98 6.17
CA ASN A 37 11.92 -10.98 7.10
C ASN A 37 10.67 -10.29 6.55
N VAL A 38 10.70 -9.85 5.29
CA VAL A 38 9.64 -9.04 4.69
C VAL A 38 8.32 -9.81 4.55
N VAL A 39 8.36 -11.09 4.18
CA VAL A 39 7.15 -11.89 4.01
C VAL A 39 6.46 -12.25 5.33
N THR A 40 7.12 -12.08 6.48
CA THR A 40 6.48 -12.25 7.80
C THR A 40 5.68 -11.03 8.22
N ILE A 41 5.88 -9.88 7.57
CA ILE A 41 5.17 -8.64 7.86
C ILE A 41 3.71 -8.77 7.41
N HIS A 42 2.76 -8.59 8.32
CA HIS A 42 1.33 -8.71 8.02
C HIS A 42 0.78 -7.62 7.08
N SER A 43 1.37 -6.42 7.09
CA SER A 43 0.99 -5.33 6.18
C SER A 43 1.49 -5.57 4.76
N ASP A 44 0.93 -4.83 3.80
CA ASP A 44 1.41 -4.86 2.41
C ASP A 44 2.88 -4.43 2.34
N PHE A 45 3.60 -4.94 1.33
CA PHE A 45 4.96 -4.50 1.03
C PHE A 45 5.19 -4.37 -0.47
N TYR A 46 6.12 -3.49 -0.80
CA TYR A 46 6.52 -3.12 -2.15
C TYR A 46 8.04 -3.00 -2.17
N ILE A 47 8.71 -3.93 -2.84
CA ILE A 47 10.16 -3.82 -3.06
C ILE A 47 10.36 -3.15 -4.42
N VAL A 48 11.15 -2.09 -4.45
CA VAL A 48 11.40 -1.29 -5.65
C VAL A 48 12.88 -0.98 -5.80
N GLY A 49 13.32 -0.69 -7.02
CA GLY A 49 14.62 -0.12 -7.30
C GLY A 49 15.36 -0.81 -8.43
N ASP A 50 16.63 -0.41 -8.60
CA ASP A 50 17.50 -0.88 -9.67
C ASP A 50 18.35 -2.06 -9.19
N PHE A 51 18.12 -3.23 -9.79
CA PHE A 51 18.82 -4.46 -9.45
C PHE A 51 20.04 -4.70 -10.34
N ASN A 52 20.21 -3.95 -11.43
CA ASN A 52 21.23 -4.20 -12.44
C ASN A 52 21.30 -5.70 -12.86
N LEU A 53 20.14 -6.34 -12.99
CA LEU A 53 20.00 -7.73 -13.44
C LEU A 53 19.39 -7.76 -14.84
N HIS A 54 19.88 -8.68 -15.67
CA HIS A 54 19.35 -8.91 -17.00
C HIS A 54 18.14 -9.83 -16.94
N LEU A 55 16.98 -9.28 -16.61
CA LEU A 55 15.75 -10.06 -16.47
C LEU A 55 15.00 -10.31 -17.78
N ASP A 56 15.40 -9.63 -18.84
CA ASP A 56 14.85 -9.70 -20.20
C ASP A 56 15.31 -10.95 -20.98
N ILE A 57 16.39 -11.61 -20.54
CA ILE A 57 17.03 -12.72 -21.26
C ILE A 57 17.05 -13.97 -20.37
N PRO A 58 16.55 -15.12 -20.85
CA PRO A 58 16.69 -16.39 -20.15
C PRO A 58 18.16 -16.74 -19.86
N SER A 59 18.48 -16.87 -18.59
CA SER A 59 19.80 -17.15 -18.03
C SER A 59 19.67 -17.84 -16.67
N ALA A 60 20.78 -18.42 -16.17
CA ALA A 60 20.81 -18.97 -14.81
C ALA A 60 20.39 -17.92 -13.75
N THR A 61 20.80 -16.66 -13.93
CA THR A 61 20.44 -15.54 -13.06
C THR A 61 18.93 -15.28 -13.03
N THR A 62 18.26 -15.24 -14.19
CA THR A 62 16.80 -15.10 -14.23
C THR A 62 16.07 -16.30 -13.64
N THR A 63 16.58 -17.52 -13.87
CA THR A 63 15.99 -18.73 -13.28
C THR A 63 16.07 -18.67 -11.76
N THR A 64 17.26 -18.42 -11.19
CA THR A 64 17.43 -18.25 -9.74
C THR A 64 16.57 -17.14 -9.18
N PHE A 65 16.50 -15.98 -9.85
CA PHE A 65 15.65 -14.89 -9.40
C PHE A 65 14.17 -15.28 -9.37
N ASN A 66 13.66 -15.92 -10.43
CA ASN A 66 12.27 -16.38 -10.50
C ASN A 66 11.97 -17.49 -9.48
N ASP A 67 12.91 -18.40 -9.24
CA ASP A 67 12.79 -19.46 -8.22
C ASP A 67 12.69 -18.86 -6.81
N ILE A 68 13.49 -17.82 -6.53
CA ILE A 68 13.39 -17.07 -5.27
C ILE A 68 12.02 -16.39 -5.19
N LEU A 69 11.56 -15.67 -6.23
CA LEU A 69 10.25 -15.02 -6.17
C LEU A 69 9.13 -16.02 -5.91
N ALA A 70 9.17 -17.18 -6.57
CA ALA A 70 8.21 -18.25 -6.40
C ALA A 70 8.24 -18.87 -4.99
N SER A 71 9.43 -19.08 -4.40
CA SER A 71 9.55 -19.66 -3.06
C SER A 71 9.00 -18.76 -1.95
N PHE A 72 9.04 -17.45 -2.16
CA PHE A 72 8.53 -16.45 -1.21
C PHE A 72 7.10 -15.96 -1.52
N ASP A 73 6.41 -16.57 -2.48
CA ASP A 73 5.08 -16.14 -2.98
C ASP A 73 5.05 -14.64 -3.33
N THR A 74 6.04 -14.21 -4.12
CA THR A 74 6.17 -12.84 -4.61
C THR A 74 6.15 -12.80 -6.13
N THR A 75 5.77 -11.66 -6.67
CA THR A 75 5.66 -11.42 -8.11
C THR A 75 6.29 -10.09 -8.46
N GLN A 76 7.09 -10.10 -9.52
CA GLN A 76 7.65 -8.90 -10.15
C GLN A 76 6.70 -8.41 -11.24
N HIS A 77 6.51 -7.08 -11.35
CA HIS A 77 5.49 -6.46 -12.21
C HIS A 77 6.01 -5.73 -13.45
N VAL A 78 7.32 -5.49 -13.57
CA VAL A 78 7.92 -4.73 -14.69
C VAL A 78 8.32 -5.68 -15.81
N ASN A 79 7.70 -5.54 -16.98
CA ASN A 79 7.90 -6.42 -18.14
C ASN A 79 8.30 -5.64 -19.42
N PHE A 80 8.94 -4.48 -19.23
CA PHE A 80 9.34 -3.57 -20.31
C PHE A 80 10.74 -2.99 -20.03
N PRO A 81 11.42 -2.48 -21.07
CA PRO A 81 12.69 -1.78 -20.91
C PRO A 81 12.58 -0.54 -20.01
N THR A 82 13.50 -0.45 -19.06
CA THR A 82 13.64 0.68 -18.13
C THR A 82 14.91 1.48 -18.37
N HIS A 83 15.77 1.04 -19.29
CA HIS A 83 16.99 1.75 -19.67
C HIS A 83 16.97 2.03 -21.18
N ILE A 84 17.59 3.14 -21.61
CA ILE A 84 17.71 3.56 -23.02
C ILE A 84 18.37 2.52 -23.96
N HIS A 85 19.06 1.51 -23.40
CA HIS A 85 19.69 0.44 -24.15
C HIS A 85 18.81 -0.81 -24.23
N GLY A 86 17.50 -0.69 -23.95
CA GLY A 86 16.54 -1.77 -24.05
C GLY A 86 16.53 -2.76 -22.87
N ARG A 87 17.16 -2.43 -21.74
CA ARG A 87 17.37 -3.35 -20.61
C ARG A 87 16.30 -3.21 -19.52
N TRP A 88 16.04 -4.31 -18.81
CA TRP A 88 15.05 -4.40 -17.72
C TRP A 88 15.79 -4.43 -16.37
N LEU A 89 16.21 -3.26 -15.88
CA LEU A 89 17.07 -3.16 -14.68
C LEU A 89 16.28 -2.83 -13.42
N ASP A 90 15.23 -2.03 -13.58
CA ASP A 90 14.38 -1.55 -12.51
C ASP A 90 13.21 -2.51 -12.30
N ILE A 91 12.89 -2.78 -11.03
CA ILE A 91 11.87 -3.75 -10.67
C ILE A 91 10.88 -3.21 -9.63
N ILE A 92 9.69 -3.81 -9.65
CA ILE A 92 8.67 -3.64 -8.62
C ILE A 92 8.18 -5.03 -8.25
N ILE A 93 8.33 -5.41 -6.97
CA ILE A 93 7.93 -6.71 -6.43
C ILE A 93 6.88 -6.50 -5.33
N THR A 94 5.86 -7.34 -5.34
CA THR A 94 4.87 -7.45 -4.26
C THR A 94 4.63 -8.92 -3.90
N ARG A 95 3.82 -9.19 -2.86
CA ARG A 95 3.19 -10.52 -2.72
C ARG A 95 2.42 -10.89 -3.98
N SER A 96 2.37 -12.16 -4.36
CA SER A 96 1.58 -12.62 -5.52
C SER A 96 0.08 -12.40 -5.33
N SER A 97 -0.39 -12.47 -4.07
CA SER A 97 -1.79 -12.22 -3.71
C SER A 97 -2.19 -10.72 -3.72
N CYS A 98 -1.23 -9.83 -3.97
CA CYS A 98 -1.45 -8.38 -4.01
C CYS A 98 -2.33 -7.99 -5.22
N LYS A 99 -3.47 -7.33 -4.94
CA LYS A 99 -4.41 -6.87 -5.99
C LYS A 99 -4.52 -5.35 -6.08
N ASN A 100 -3.72 -4.63 -5.30
CA ASN A 100 -3.81 -3.18 -5.21
C ASN A 100 -2.84 -2.44 -6.15
N ILE A 101 -1.90 -3.12 -6.77
CA ILE A 101 -1.02 -2.54 -7.78
C ILE A 101 -1.67 -2.63 -9.18
N GLN A 102 -1.61 -1.53 -9.94
CA GLN A 102 -1.93 -1.52 -11.37
C GLN A 102 -0.67 -1.83 -12.18
N THR A 103 -0.85 -2.34 -13.41
CA THR A 103 0.27 -2.58 -14.33
C THR A 103 1.19 -1.35 -14.41
N PRO A 104 2.48 -1.48 -14.09
CA PRO A 104 3.42 -0.37 -14.17
C PRO A 104 3.53 0.18 -15.60
N THR A 105 3.88 1.46 -15.72
CA THR A 105 4.16 2.12 -16.99
C THR A 105 5.54 2.77 -16.96
N VAL A 106 6.09 3.06 -18.14
CA VAL A 106 7.37 3.74 -18.30
C VAL A 106 7.18 5.14 -18.86
N VAL A 107 7.96 6.09 -18.37
CA VAL A 107 8.06 7.44 -18.91
C VAL A 107 9.53 7.77 -19.13
N ASP A 108 9.87 8.17 -20.34
CA ASP A 108 11.23 8.56 -20.71
C ASP A 108 11.63 9.88 -20.04
N GLY A 109 12.93 10.04 -19.76
CA GLY A 109 13.49 11.20 -19.07
C GLY A 109 14.81 11.69 -19.68
N LEU A 110 15.48 12.60 -18.96
CA LEU A 110 16.81 13.09 -19.35
C LEU A 110 17.95 12.14 -18.92
N SER A 111 17.64 11.09 -18.14
CA SER A 111 18.61 10.06 -17.74
C SER A 111 18.64 8.91 -18.76
N ASP A 112 19.68 8.11 -18.68
CA ASP A 112 19.78 6.77 -19.26
C ASP A 112 18.78 5.74 -18.67
N HIS A 113 18.27 5.99 -17.45
CA HIS A 113 17.13 5.29 -16.87
C HIS A 113 15.81 6.01 -17.13
N ASN A 114 14.81 5.24 -17.53
CA ASN A 114 13.42 5.67 -17.65
C ASN A 114 12.71 5.57 -16.29
N THR A 115 11.74 6.46 -16.06
CA THR A 115 10.94 6.45 -14.84
C THR A 115 9.89 5.34 -14.90
N VAL A 116 9.95 4.40 -13.96
CA VAL A 116 8.89 3.40 -13.77
C VAL A 116 7.82 3.96 -12.82
N ILE A 117 6.58 3.98 -13.28
CA ILE A 117 5.42 4.48 -12.54
C ILE A 117 4.48 3.32 -12.23
N ALA A 118 4.15 3.12 -10.95
CA ALA A 118 3.13 2.19 -10.52
C ALA A 118 2.08 2.89 -9.65
N ASN A 119 0.81 2.56 -9.90
CA ASN A 119 -0.31 3.13 -9.15
C ASN A 119 -0.86 2.10 -8.17
N PHE A 120 -1.00 2.49 -6.90
CA PHE A 120 -1.49 1.64 -5.82
C PHE A 120 -2.87 2.08 -5.35
N LYS A 121 -3.82 1.16 -5.30
CA LYS A 121 -5.17 1.36 -4.75
C LYS A 121 -5.13 1.27 -3.24
N VAL A 122 -5.06 2.41 -2.60
CA VAL A 122 -5.11 2.50 -1.13
C VAL A 122 -6.55 2.52 -0.66
N ARG A 123 -6.90 1.68 0.31
CA ARG A 123 -8.19 1.79 1.01
C ARG A 123 -8.16 3.05 1.85
N THR A 124 -9.11 3.94 1.63
CA THR A 124 -9.33 5.10 2.49
C THR A 124 -10.48 4.80 3.44
N ALA A 125 -10.43 5.37 4.65
CA ALA A 125 -11.59 5.34 5.53
C ALA A 125 -12.79 5.92 4.78
N PRO A 126 -14.00 5.35 4.96
CA PRO A 126 -15.21 6.04 4.55
C PRO A 126 -15.16 7.45 5.14
N ALA A 127 -15.50 8.46 4.33
CA ALA A 127 -15.65 9.81 4.84
C ALA A 127 -16.56 9.75 6.06
N VAL A 128 -16.09 10.27 7.20
CA VAL A 128 -16.87 10.26 8.45
C VAL A 128 -18.25 10.81 8.14
N SER A 129 -19.30 10.01 8.33
CA SER A 129 -20.66 10.47 8.09
C SER A 129 -20.93 11.61 9.05
N LYS A 130 -21.16 12.81 8.52
CA LYS A 130 -21.61 13.94 9.32
C LYS A 130 -23.00 13.59 9.85
N HIS A 131 -23.10 13.37 11.15
CA HIS A 131 -24.39 13.24 11.80
C HIS A 131 -24.83 14.61 12.29
N ASN A 132 -26.07 14.99 11.99
CA ASN A 132 -26.69 16.14 12.62
C ASN A 132 -26.99 15.78 14.08
N VAL A 133 -26.31 16.44 15.01
CA VAL A 133 -26.63 16.36 16.43
C VAL A 133 -27.63 17.46 16.73
N PHE A 134 -28.88 17.09 16.97
CA PHE A 134 -29.89 18.01 17.48
C PHE A 134 -29.69 18.16 18.99
N TYR A 135 -29.45 19.38 19.44
CA TYR A 135 -29.39 19.73 20.86
C TYR A 135 -30.57 20.63 21.22
N ARG A 136 -31.04 20.53 22.46
CA ARG A 136 -32.06 21.45 22.99
C ARG A 136 -31.35 22.66 23.61
N ALA A 137 -31.76 23.87 23.24
CA ALA A 137 -31.29 25.08 23.88
C ALA A 137 -31.93 25.22 25.27
N PHE A 138 -31.29 24.66 26.31
CA PHE A 138 -31.82 24.69 27.68
C PHE A 138 -31.98 26.10 28.25
N HIS A 139 -31.20 27.08 27.75
CA HIS A 139 -31.29 28.48 28.16
C HIS A 139 -32.52 29.22 27.64
N SER A 140 -33.23 28.69 26.64
CA SER A 140 -34.42 29.30 26.04
C SER A 140 -35.66 28.40 26.16
N ILE A 141 -35.68 27.49 27.13
CA ILE A 141 -36.85 26.68 27.41
C ILE A 141 -37.98 27.58 27.91
N ASN A 142 -39.14 27.49 27.26
CA ASN A 142 -40.37 28.02 27.81
C ASN A 142 -40.82 27.08 28.94
N ILE A 143 -40.53 27.48 30.17
CA ILE A 143 -40.82 26.68 31.36
C ILE A 143 -42.32 26.42 31.50
N ALA A 144 -43.17 27.40 31.17
CA ALA A 144 -44.62 27.25 31.29
C ALA A 144 -45.16 26.19 30.32
N ALA A 145 -44.74 26.22 29.06
CA ALA A 145 -45.11 25.20 28.07
C ALA A 145 -44.57 23.81 28.45
N PHE A 146 -43.32 23.74 28.91
CA PHE A 146 -42.71 22.48 29.35
C PHE A 146 -43.43 21.86 30.54
N MET A 147 -43.82 22.67 31.53
CA MET A 147 -44.62 22.22 32.67
C MET A 147 -45.97 21.69 32.20
N ALA A 148 -46.68 22.42 31.32
CA ALA A 148 -47.96 21.97 30.77
C ALA A 148 -47.85 20.61 30.04
N ASP A 149 -46.78 20.41 29.27
CA ASP A 149 -46.49 19.14 28.60
C ASP A 149 -46.21 18.01 29.60
N ILE A 150 -45.51 18.28 30.71
CA ILE A 150 -45.29 17.29 31.77
C ILE A 150 -46.61 16.90 32.42
N THR A 151 -47.46 17.87 32.79
CA THR A 151 -48.70 17.60 33.52
C THR A 151 -49.71 16.83 32.66
N THR A 152 -49.67 16.99 31.34
CA THR A 152 -50.54 16.29 30.39
C THR A 152 -49.95 14.95 29.91
N SER A 153 -48.68 14.68 30.21
CA SER A 153 -48.00 13.45 29.84
C SER A 153 -48.65 12.22 30.46
N ASN A 154 -48.64 11.10 29.72
CA ASN A 154 -49.08 9.79 30.21
C ASN A 154 -48.34 9.34 31.48
N LEU A 155 -47.11 9.81 31.72
CA LEU A 155 -46.37 9.54 32.95
C LEU A 155 -47.07 10.11 34.20
N VAL A 156 -47.86 11.18 34.02
CA VAL A 156 -48.58 11.88 35.10
C VAL A 156 -50.07 11.55 35.08
N THR A 157 -50.68 11.44 33.90
CA THR A 157 -52.11 11.18 33.76
C THR A 157 -52.47 9.70 33.90
N HIS A 158 -51.52 8.79 33.65
CA HIS A 158 -51.68 7.34 33.81
C HIS A 158 -50.47 6.74 34.56
N PRO A 159 -50.27 7.10 35.84
CA PRO A 159 -49.20 6.52 36.64
C PRO A 159 -49.48 5.02 36.82
N ARG A 160 -48.42 4.20 36.69
CA ARG A 160 -48.49 2.74 36.92
C ARG A 160 -48.77 2.41 38.39
#